data_AF-A0A1H0SHL3-F1
#
_entry.id   AF-A0A1H0SHL3-F1
#
_cell.length_a   1.000
_cell.length_b   1.000
_cell.length_c   1.000
_cell.angle_alpha   90.00
_cell.angle_beta   90.00
_cell.angle_gamma   90.00
#
_symmetry.space_group_name_H-M   'P 1'
#
loop_
_entity.id
_entity.type
_entity.pdbx_description
1 polymer ?
#
loop_
_entity_poly.entity_id
_entity_poly.type
_entity_poly.pdbx_seq_one_letter_code
_entity_poly.pdbx_strand_id
1 'polypeptide(L)'
;MPTTALHARRLVEHRYGRALEHLQGEVAQHRCADPLLPIVLRRLTELEQTSEQGRATRRALHSTVQRAVADGSSPDDHLRPHIAELMRLEQQEQSQAEALWDLLDVRLLLDEPAACRLPPSQRPGRAVEDRDVMDVARQAAACLPRLTRDALRLALRERAIHISNRRLGAVLQQLRAERAR
;
A
#
# COMPACT_ATOMS: atom_id res chain seq x y z
N MET A 1 -3.76 18.87 0.90
CA MET A 1 -4.04 17.50 0.39
C MET A 1 -3.56 16.50 1.43
N PRO A 2 -4.35 15.48 1.76
CA PRO A 2 -3.91 14.41 2.68
C PRO A 2 -2.73 13.65 2.06
N THR A 3 -1.71 13.32 2.87
CA THR A 3 -0.52 12.59 2.41
C THR A 3 -0.77 11.08 2.43
N THR A 4 0.01 10.32 1.66
CA THR A 4 -0.01 8.86 1.68
C THR A 4 0.20 8.31 3.10
N ALA A 5 1.10 8.91 3.86
CA ALA A 5 1.33 8.59 5.27
C ALA A 5 0.09 8.80 6.16
N LEU A 6 -0.66 9.90 5.97
CA LEU A 6 -1.90 10.15 6.73
C LEU A 6 -2.97 9.09 6.41
N HIS A 7 -3.10 8.70 5.15
CA HIS A 7 -4.02 7.65 4.73
C HIS A 7 -3.61 6.28 5.29
N ALA A 8 -2.32 5.96 5.26
CA ALA A 8 -1.76 4.75 5.85
C ALA A 8 -2.02 4.67 7.35
N ARG A 9 -1.81 5.77 8.09
CA ARG A 9 -2.14 5.85 9.51
C ARG A 9 -3.61 5.53 9.78
N ARG A 10 -4.53 6.20 9.08
CA ARG A 10 -5.98 5.96 9.23
C ARG A 10 -6.35 4.52 8.91
N LEU A 11 -5.70 3.92 7.92
CA LEU A 11 -5.92 2.52 7.58
C LEU A 11 -5.45 1.59 8.70
N VAL A 12 -4.29 1.83 9.30
CA VAL A 12 -3.79 1.06 10.46
C VAL A 12 -4.79 1.19 11.62
N GLU A 13 -5.17 2.40 12.00
CA GLU A 13 -6.14 2.66 13.07
C GLU A 13 -7.48 1.94 12.81
N HIS A 14 -7.98 2.01 11.58
CA HIS A 14 -9.20 1.33 11.16
C HIS A 14 -9.08 -0.20 11.26
N ARG A 15 -7.98 -0.78 10.78
CA ARG A 15 -7.75 -2.25 10.82
C ARG A 15 -7.57 -2.78 12.23
N TYR A 16 -6.99 -2.00 13.13
CA TYR A 16 -6.78 -2.38 14.52
C TYR A 16 -7.93 -1.94 15.45
N GLY A 17 -8.89 -1.17 14.93
CA GLY A 17 -10.06 -0.67 15.66
C GLY A 17 -9.74 0.30 16.79
N ARG A 18 -8.51 0.83 16.84
CA ARG A 18 -7.96 1.59 17.98
C ARG A 18 -6.99 2.66 17.47
N ALA A 19 -6.85 3.73 18.24
CA ALA A 19 -5.96 4.85 17.88
C ALA A 19 -4.49 4.42 17.90
N LEU A 20 -3.67 5.04 17.06
CA LEU A 20 -2.26 4.68 16.87
C LEU A 20 -1.45 4.77 18.19
N GLU A 21 -1.75 5.77 19.01
CA GLU A 21 -1.09 6.01 20.30
C GLU A 21 -1.27 4.83 21.26
N HIS A 22 -2.46 4.22 21.26
CA HIS A 22 -2.73 3.03 22.07
C HIS A 22 -1.93 1.82 21.58
N LEU A 23 -1.87 1.63 20.26
CA LEU A 23 -1.11 0.54 19.64
C LEU A 23 0.39 0.66 19.92
N GLN A 24 0.93 1.88 19.82
CA GLN A 24 2.31 2.18 20.18
C GLN A 24 2.58 1.90 21.66
N GLY A 25 1.67 2.29 22.55
CA GLY A 25 1.75 2.00 23.98
C GLY A 25 1.79 0.49 24.27
N GLU A 26 0.95 -0.30 23.61
CA GLU A 26 0.92 -1.77 23.76
C GLU A 26 2.25 -2.43 23.36
N VAL A 27 2.82 -2.01 22.22
CA VAL A 27 4.11 -2.54 21.75
C VAL A 27 5.25 -2.10 22.67
N ALA A 28 5.29 -0.83 23.09
CA ALA A 28 6.32 -0.33 24.01
C ALA A 28 6.29 -1.06 25.36
N GLN A 29 5.09 -1.41 25.85
CA GLN A 29 4.90 -2.13 27.10
C GLN A 29 4.99 -3.66 26.95
N HIS A 30 5.29 -4.18 25.75
CA HIS A 30 5.33 -5.62 25.45
C HIS A 30 4.01 -6.35 25.77
N ARG A 31 2.89 -5.65 25.66
CA ARG A 31 1.53 -6.16 25.92
C ARG A 31 0.80 -6.61 24.66
N CYS A 32 1.45 -6.50 23.51
CA CYS A 32 0.86 -6.87 22.22
C CYS A 32 1.02 -8.37 21.95
N ALA A 33 -0.10 -9.09 21.82
CA ALA A 33 -0.12 -10.49 21.39
C ALA A 33 -0.04 -10.66 19.86
N ASP A 34 -0.33 -9.61 19.08
CA ASP A 34 -0.22 -9.63 17.62
C ASP A 34 1.26 -9.49 17.19
N PRO A 35 1.86 -10.52 16.56
CA PRO A 35 3.26 -10.48 16.14
C PRO A 35 3.50 -9.50 14.97
N LEU A 36 2.47 -9.10 14.23
CA LEU A 36 2.59 -8.18 13.10
C LEU A 36 2.54 -6.71 13.53
N LEU A 37 1.90 -6.39 14.66
CA LEU A 37 1.71 -5.00 15.08
C LEU A 37 3.05 -4.23 15.21
N PRO A 38 4.11 -4.76 15.86
CA PRO A 38 5.41 -4.06 15.93
C PRO A 38 6.01 -3.78 14.53
N ILE A 39 5.82 -4.71 13.58
CA ILE A 39 6.32 -4.57 12.20
C ILE A 39 5.52 -3.49 11.47
N VAL A 40 4.19 -3.50 11.60
CA VAL A 40 3.27 -2.51 11.03
C VAL A 40 3.63 -1.10 11.53
N LEU A 41 3.82 -0.92 12.84
CA LEU A 41 4.16 0.38 13.42
C LEU A 41 5.53 0.90 12.94
N ARG A 42 6.53 0.01 12.84
CA ARG A 42 7.84 0.37 12.28
C ARG A 42 7.72 0.81 10.82
N ARG A 43 7.00 0.06 9.99
CA ARG A 43 6.79 0.40 8.57
C ARG A 43 5.99 1.70 8.38
N LEU A 44 5.01 1.96 9.24
CA LEU A 44 4.29 3.23 9.24
C LEU A 44 5.23 4.40 9.57
N THR A 45 6.12 4.23 10.55
CA THR A 45 7.12 5.25 10.91
C THR A 45 8.08 5.52 9.75
N GLU A 46 8.58 4.48 9.08
CA GLU A 46 9.43 4.62 7.89
C GLU A 46 8.71 5.36 6.75
N LEU A 47 7.41 5.10 6.55
CA LEU A 47 6.59 5.80 5.55
C LEU A 47 6.39 7.27 5.90
N GLU A 48 6.14 7.60 7.17
CA GLU A 48 6.02 8.98 7.66
C GLU A 48 7.32 9.76 7.42
N GLN A 49 8.47 9.15 7.71
CA GLN A 49 9.78 9.73 7.46
C GLN A 49 10.02 10.02 5.97
N THR A 50 9.74 9.05 5.08
CA THR A 50 9.87 9.25 3.63
C THR A 50 8.93 10.35 3.14
N SER A 51 7.69 10.40 3.64
CA SER A 51 6.71 11.43 3.28
C SER A 51 7.15 12.83 3.75
N GLU A 52 7.78 12.94 4.93
CA GLU A 52 8.36 14.18 5.41
C GLU A 52 9.57 14.62 4.58
N GLN A 53 10.48 13.70 4.26
CA GLN A 53 11.61 13.96 3.35
C GLN A 53 11.11 14.46 1.99
N GLY A 54 10.09 13.82 1.40
CA GLY A 54 9.49 14.27 0.15
C GLY A 54 8.93 15.69 0.24
N ARG A 55 8.26 16.05 1.34
CA ARG A 55 7.78 17.42 1.59
C ARG A 55 8.94 18.41 1.74
N ALA A 56 10.02 18.04 2.42
CA ALA A 56 11.21 18.88 2.55
C ALA A 56 11.86 19.11 1.16
N THR A 57 12.03 18.06 0.36
CA THR A 57 12.59 18.14 -0.99
C THR A 57 11.74 19.00 -1.92
N ARG A 58 10.40 18.91 -1.88
CA ARG A 58 9.51 19.81 -2.64
C ARG A 58 9.67 21.28 -2.24
N ARG A 59 9.81 21.57 -0.94
CA ARG A 59 10.06 22.93 -0.45
C ARG A 59 11.43 23.46 -0.90
N ALA A 60 12.46 22.63 -0.87
CA ALA A 60 13.79 22.98 -1.36
C ALA A 60 13.77 23.26 -2.87
N LEU A 61 13.14 22.37 -3.65
CA LEU A 61 12.95 22.55 -5.10
C LEU A 61 12.24 23.89 -5.39
N HIS A 62 11.13 24.15 -4.71
CA HIS A 62 10.38 25.41 -4.86
C HIS A 62 11.24 26.65 -4.56
N SER A 63 12.03 26.59 -3.48
CA SER A 63 12.94 27.67 -3.10
C SER A 63 14.07 27.88 -4.11
N THR A 64 14.56 26.80 -4.73
CA THR A 64 15.57 26.85 -5.80
C THR A 64 14.99 27.44 -7.09
N VAL A 65 13.76 27.08 -7.46
CA VAL A 65 13.05 27.68 -8.61
C VAL A 65 12.86 29.18 -8.38
N GLN A 66 12.36 29.59 -7.21
CA GLN A 66 12.12 31.01 -6.92
C GLN A 66 13.40 31.84 -7.00
N ARG A 67 14.52 31.32 -6.47
CA ARG A 67 15.83 32.00 -6.56
C ARG A 67 16.29 32.13 -8.01
N ALA A 68 16.25 31.06 -8.80
CA ALA A 68 16.66 31.12 -10.20
C ALA A 68 15.83 32.11 -11.03
N VAL A 69 14.51 32.21 -10.77
CA VAL A 69 13.63 33.20 -11.39
C VAL A 69 14.02 34.63 -10.97
N ALA A 70 14.33 34.85 -9.70
CA ALA A 70 14.75 36.15 -9.18
C ALA A 70 16.12 36.60 -9.73
N ASP A 71 17.05 35.64 -9.88
CA ASP A 71 18.43 35.87 -10.30
C ASP A 71 18.61 35.82 -11.83
N GLY A 72 17.52 35.59 -12.59
CA GLY A 72 17.54 35.50 -14.06
C GLY A 72 18.41 34.35 -14.60
N SER A 73 18.72 33.35 -13.76
CA SER A 73 19.65 32.26 -14.07
C SER A 73 18.90 31.06 -14.65
N SER A 74 19.54 30.29 -15.54
CA SER A 74 18.96 29.02 -16.00
C SER A 74 18.93 28.02 -14.84
N PRO A 75 17.75 27.48 -14.45
CA PRO A 75 17.62 26.67 -13.26
C PRO A 75 18.06 25.20 -13.45
N ASP A 76 18.29 24.75 -14.69
CA ASP A 76 18.32 23.32 -15.04
C ASP A 76 19.34 22.50 -14.24
N ASP A 77 20.57 22.98 -14.05
CA ASP A 77 21.60 22.21 -13.35
C ASP A 77 21.38 22.12 -11.84
N HIS A 78 20.66 23.08 -11.25
CA HIS A 78 20.39 23.12 -9.81
C HIS A 78 19.07 22.41 -9.45
N LEU A 79 18.14 22.25 -10.40
CA LEU A 79 16.88 21.53 -10.18
C LEU A 79 17.01 20.02 -10.33
N ARG A 80 17.86 19.53 -11.26
CA ARG A 80 18.05 18.10 -11.53
C ARG A 80 18.24 17.22 -10.28
N PRO A 81 19.12 17.55 -9.31
CA PRO A 81 19.29 16.71 -8.13
C PRO A 81 18.02 16.66 -7.26
N HIS A 82 17.30 17.76 -7.13
CA HIS A 82 16.05 17.81 -6.37
C HIS A 82 14.92 17.03 -7.04
N ILE A 83 14.85 17.06 -8.38
CA ILE A 83 13.87 16.28 -9.15
C ILE A 83 14.15 14.79 -9.01
N ALA A 84 15.41 14.37 -9.20
CA ALA A 84 15.79 12.96 -9.07
C ALA A 84 15.51 12.42 -7.65
N GLU A 85 15.86 13.21 -6.63
CA GLU A 85 15.58 12.84 -5.24
C GLU A 85 14.07 12.77 -4.96
N LEU A 86 13.28 13.69 -5.51
CA LEU A 86 11.83 13.66 -5.35
C LEU A 86 11.22 12.41 -6.00
N MET A 87 11.64 12.06 -7.22
CA MET A 87 11.17 10.84 -7.89
C MET A 87 11.53 9.59 -7.10
N ARG A 88 12.74 9.53 -6.53
CA ARG A 88 13.20 8.43 -5.69
C ARG A 88 12.33 8.30 -4.43
N LEU A 89 12.07 9.41 -3.75
CA LEU A 89 11.23 9.46 -2.55
C LEU A 89 9.78 9.09 -2.83
N GLU A 90 9.21 9.53 -3.95
CA GLU A 90 7.85 9.17 -4.34
C GLU A 90 7.71 7.67 -4.64
N GLN A 91 8.69 7.09 -5.35
CA GLN A 91 8.72 5.65 -5.59
C GLN A 91 8.88 4.85 -4.29
N GLN A 92 9.71 5.34 -3.36
CA GLN A 92 9.89 4.74 -2.05
C GLN A 92 8.63 4.83 -1.20
N GLU A 93 7.96 5.99 -1.15
CA GLU A 93 6.71 6.21 -0.42
C GLU A 93 5.62 5.26 -0.93
N GLN A 94 5.49 5.12 -2.26
CA GLN A 94 4.55 4.18 -2.88
C GLN A 94 4.85 2.73 -2.50
N SER A 95 6.13 2.30 -2.60
CA SER A 95 6.52 0.93 -2.26
C SER A 95 6.32 0.61 -0.78
N GLN A 96 6.60 1.56 0.12
CA GLN A 96 6.39 1.40 1.55
C GLN A 96 4.91 1.31 1.91
N ALA A 97 4.07 2.15 1.27
CA ALA A 97 2.62 2.10 1.46
C ALA A 97 2.03 0.75 0.99
N GLU A 98 2.47 0.23 -0.16
CA GLU A 98 2.06 -1.08 -0.66
C GLU A 98 2.46 -2.21 0.28
N ALA A 99 3.71 -2.21 0.76
CA ALA A 99 4.19 -3.21 1.71
C ALA A 99 3.41 -3.17 3.05
N LEU A 100 3.08 -1.98 3.54
CA LEU A 100 2.25 -1.81 4.73
C LEU A 100 0.85 -2.38 4.51
N TRP A 101 0.25 -2.17 3.35
CA TRP A 101 -1.06 -2.73 3.02
C TRP A 101 -1.02 -4.26 2.94
N ASP A 102 0.02 -4.82 2.33
CA ASP A 102 0.21 -6.28 2.26
C ASP A 102 0.34 -6.89 3.67
N LEU A 103 1.06 -6.23 4.58
CA LEU A 103 1.15 -6.67 5.98
C LEU A 103 -0.20 -6.65 6.70
N LEU A 104 -0.98 -5.58 6.51
CA LEU A 104 -2.33 -5.50 7.07
C LEU A 104 -3.27 -6.56 6.47
N ASP A 105 -3.07 -6.92 5.21
CA ASP A 105 -3.80 -7.99 4.55
C ASP A 105 -3.41 -9.37 5.10
N VAL A 106 -2.13 -9.63 5.37
CA VAL A 106 -1.67 -10.87 6.01
C VAL A 106 -2.24 -11.01 7.42
N ARG A 107 -2.33 -9.93 8.19
CA ARG A 107 -2.95 -9.95 9.52
C ARG A 107 -4.38 -10.46 9.47
N LEU A 108 -5.17 -10.03 8.49
CA LEU A 108 -6.55 -10.53 8.31
C LEU A 108 -6.60 -12.04 8.07
N LEU A 109 -5.59 -12.61 7.40
CA LEU A 109 -5.49 -14.06 7.19
C LEU A 109 -5.13 -14.81 8.48
N LEU A 110 -4.40 -14.17 9.39
CA LEU A 110 -4.05 -14.74 10.69
C LEU A 110 -5.23 -14.68 11.67
N ASP A 111 -6.02 -13.60 11.60
CA ASP A 111 -7.23 -13.40 12.39
C ASP A 111 -8.43 -14.26 11.93
N GLU A 112 -8.34 -14.95 10.77
CA GLU A 112 -9.38 -15.89 10.36
C GLU A 112 -9.44 -17.10 11.31
N PRO A 113 -10.63 -17.41 11.88
CA PRO A 113 -10.79 -18.54 12.76
C PRO A 113 -10.37 -19.82 12.04
N ALA A 114 -9.69 -20.72 12.76
CA ALA A 114 -9.18 -21.97 12.21
C ALA A 114 -10.24 -22.84 11.51
N ALA A 115 -11.54 -22.61 11.78
CA ALA A 115 -12.67 -23.25 11.12
C ALA A 115 -12.87 -22.84 9.64
N CYS A 116 -12.31 -21.70 9.20
CA CYS A 116 -12.30 -21.27 7.80
C CYS A 116 -11.02 -21.69 7.06
N ARG A 117 -10.05 -22.30 7.75
CA ARG A 117 -8.84 -22.83 7.10
C ARG A 117 -9.20 -24.11 6.37
N LEU A 118 -9.32 -24.00 5.05
CA LEU A 118 -9.46 -25.16 4.17
C LEU A 118 -8.35 -26.19 4.49
N PRO A 119 -8.67 -27.50 4.41
CA PRO A 119 -7.72 -28.55 4.74
C PRO A 119 -6.42 -28.42 3.93
N PRO A 120 -5.27 -28.91 4.43
CA PRO A 120 -3.97 -28.77 3.77
C PRO A 120 -3.95 -29.24 2.31
N SER A 121 -4.86 -30.14 1.94
CA SER A 121 -5.09 -30.65 0.59
C SER A 121 -5.66 -29.62 -0.40
N GLN A 122 -6.09 -28.45 0.09
CA GLN A 122 -6.56 -27.31 -0.72
C GLN A 122 -5.65 -26.08 -0.59
N ARG A 123 -4.46 -26.20 0.02
CA ARG A 123 -3.47 -25.11 0.01
C ARG A 123 -3.00 -24.88 -1.43
N PRO A 124 -3.21 -23.69 -2.03
CA PRO A 124 -2.60 -23.40 -3.31
C PRO A 124 -1.11 -23.13 -3.07
N GLY A 125 -0.32 -24.19 -3.24
CA GLY A 125 1.13 -24.15 -3.39
C GLY A 125 1.57 -23.99 -4.85
N ARG A 126 0.71 -23.45 -5.73
CA ARG A 126 1.10 -23.08 -7.09
C ARG A 126 1.29 -21.57 -7.14
N ALA A 127 2.49 -21.15 -7.54
CA ALA A 127 2.69 -19.83 -8.08
C ALA A 127 1.72 -19.68 -9.28
N VAL A 128 0.61 -18.98 -9.06
CA VAL A 128 -0.40 -18.76 -10.10
C VAL A 128 0.23 -17.81 -11.12
N GLU A 129 0.54 -18.35 -12.30
CA GLU A 129 1.08 -17.61 -13.43
C GLU A 129 0.15 -16.42 -13.77
N ASP A 130 0.69 -15.34 -14.33
CA ASP A 130 -0.06 -14.09 -14.53
C ASP A 130 -1.34 -14.22 -15.36
N ARG A 131 -1.39 -15.21 -16.27
CA ARG A 131 -2.59 -15.49 -17.07
C ARG A 131 -3.71 -16.09 -16.23
N ASP A 132 -3.38 -17.00 -15.32
CA ASP A 132 -4.36 -17.67 -14.46
C ASP A 132 -5.01 -16.67 -13.48
N VAL A 133 -4.25 -15.68 -12.97
CA VAL A 133 -4.83 -14.64 -12.09
C VAL A 133 -5.82 -13.75 -12.84
N MET A 134 -5.50 -13.33 -14.06
CA MET A 134 -6.40 -12.46 -14.84
C MET A 134 -7.69 -13.17 -15.23
N ASP A 135 -7.62 -14.45 -15.58
CA ASP A 135 -8.81 -15.24 -15.95
C ASP A 135 -9.75 -15.41 -14.75
N VAL A 136 -9.20 -15.76 -13.57
CA VAL A 136 -10.00 -15.88 -12.35
C VAL A 136 -10.50 -14.51 -11.89
N ALA A 137 -9.72 -13.45 -12.05
CA ALA A 137 -10.16 -12.09 -11.74
C ALA A 137 -11.30 -11.62 -12.64
N ARG A 138 -11.33 -11.98 -13.94
CA ARG A 138 -12.48 -11.70 -14.82
C ARG A 138 -13.73 -12.42 -14.36
N GLN A 139 -13.63 -13.71 -14.05
CA GLN A 139 -14.75 -14.49 -13.55
C GLN A 139 -15.30 -13.94 -12.23
N ALA A 140 -14.41 -13.59 -11.29
CA ALA A 140 -14.79 -12.94 -10.05
C ALA A 140 -15.46 -11.58 -10.30
N ALA A 141 -14.86 -10.74 -11.15
CA ALA A 141 -15.39 -9.42 -11.48
C ALA A 141 -16.77 -9.46 -12.15
N ALA A 142 -17.06 -10.48 -12.97
CA ALA A 142 -18.37 -10.66 -13.59
C ALA A 142 -19.50 -10.78 -12.56
N CYS A 143 -19.21 -11.33 -11.39
CA CYS A 143 -20.17 -11.53 -10.31
C CYS A 143 -20.28 -10.33 -9.36
N LEU A 144 -19.45 -9.30 -9.52
CA LEU A 144 -19.41 -8.15 -8.61
C LEU A 144 -20.32 -7.01 -9.09
N PRO A 145 -21.24 -6.51 -8.24
CA PRO A 145 -22.12 -5.39 -8.60
C PRO A 145 -21.35 -4.09 -8.80
N ARG A 146 -20.20 -3.91 -8.10
CA ARG A 146 -19.29 -2.79 -8.28
C ARG A 146 -17.85 -3.28 -8.26
N LEU A 147 -17.07 -2.87 -9.25
CA LEU A 147 -15.65 -3.24 -9.36
C LEU A 147 -14.78 -2.32 -8.49
N THR A 148 -14.85 -2.55 -7.18
CA THR A 148 -13.99 -1.90 -6.18
C THR A 148 -12.82 -2.80 -5.83
N ARG A 149 -11.76 -2.19 -5.28
CA ARG A 149 -10.55 -2.93 -4.88
C ARG A 149 -10.86 -3.96 -3.80
N ASP A 150 -11.66 -3.60 -2.80
CA ASP A 150 -11.99 -4.48 -1.69
C ASP A 150 -12.92 -5.62 -2.12
N ALA A 151 -13.91 -5.34 -2.98
CA ALA A 151 -14.79 -6.37 -3.52
C ALA A 151 -14.02 -7.39 -4.38
N LEU A 152 -13.11 -6.91 -5.24
CA LEU A 152 -12.25 -7.79 -6.04
C LEU A 152 -11.30 -8.60 -5.16
N ARG A 153 -10.71 -7.97 -4.12
CA ARG A 153 -9.85 -8.66 -3.16
C ARG A 153 -10.61 -9.79 -2.47
N LEU A 154 -11.81 -9.51 -1.97
CA LEU A 154 -12.65 -10.50 -1.28
C LEU A 154 -12.99 -11.66 -2.22
N ALA A 155 -13.47 -11.37 -3.43
CA ALA A 155 -13.86 -12.39 -4.40
C ALA A 155 -12.69 -13.27 -4.86
N LEU A 156 -11.47 -12.73 -4.93
CA LEU A 156 -10.25 -13.53 -5.20
C LEU A 156 -9.88 -14.41 -4.00
N ARG A 157 -10.02 -13.90 -2.77
CA ARG A 157 -9.76 -14.67 -1.54
C ARG A 157 -10.73 -15.84 -1.36
N GLU A 158 -12.01 -15.67 -1.67
CA GLU A 158 -13.01 -16.75 -1.67
C GLU A 158 -12.61 -17.92 -2.60
N ARG A 159 -11.76 -17.64 -3.59
CA ARG A 159 -11.21 -18.62 -4.54
C ARG A 159 -9.78 -19.06 -4.18
N ALA A 160 -9.35 -18.79 -2.95
CA ALA A 160 -8.00 -19.06 -2.43
C ALA A 160 -6.86 -18.38 -3.22
N ILE A 161 -7.15 -17.28 -3.92
CA ILE A 161 -6.14 -16.51 -4.65
C ILE A 161 -5.66 -15.33 -3.79
N HIS A 162 -4.39 -15.38 -3.42
CA HIS A 162 -3.69 -14.31 -2.72
C HIS A 162 -2.76 -13.59 -3.67
N ILE A 163 -2.97 -12.29 -3.86
CA ILE A 163 -2.10 -11.44 -4.69
C ILE A 163 -1.71 -10.18 -3.91
N SER A 164 -0.51 -9.67 -4.18
CA SER A 164 -0.04 -8.42 -3.58
C SER A 164 -0.93 -7.24 -3.97
N ASN A 165 -0.91 -6.19 -3.16
CA ASN A 165 -1.65 -4.97 -3.42
C ASN A 165 -1.26 -4.32 -4.75
N ARG A 166 0.01 -4.35 -5.11
CA ARG A 166 0.47 -3.87 -6.41
C ARG A 166 -0.21 -4.63 -7.56
N ARG A 167 -0.20 -5.96 -7.49
CA ARG A 167 -0.80 -6.83 -8.52
C ARG A 167 -2.32 -6.68 -8.57
N LEU A 168 -2.99 -6.60 -7.42
CA LEU A 168 -4.42 -6.31 -7.36
C LEU A 168 -4.78 -4.97 -8.01
N GLY A 169 -3.94 -3.94 -7.81
CA GLY A 169 -4.08 -2.65 -8.45
C GLY A 169 -4.01 -2.74 -9.98
N ALA A 170 -3.00 -3.44 -10.50
CA ALA A 170 -2.83 -3.66 -11.94
C ALA A 170 -4.00 -4.43 -12.56
N VAL A 171 -4.41 -5.55 -11.92
CA VAL A 171 -5.57 -6.36 -12.34
C VAL A 171 -6.85 -5.51 -12.35
N LEU A 172 -7.08 -4.72 -11.30
CA LEU A 172 -8.26 -3.85 -11.21
C LEU A 172 -8.28 -2.80 -12.32
N GLN A 173 -7.14 -2.19 -12.64
CA GLN A 173 -7.04 -1.24 -13.75
C GLN A 173 -7.33 -1.90 -15.10
N GLN A 174 -6.76 -3.09 -15.34
CA GLN A 174 -7.00 -3.84 -16.57
C GLN A 174 -8.48 -4.22 -16.73
N LEU A 175 -9.11 -4.76 -15.68
CA LEU A 175 -10.55 -5.10 -15.70
C LEU A 175 -11.45 -3.88 -15.95
N ARG A 176 -11.06 -2.70 -15.44
CA ARG A 176 -11.79 -1.44 -15.71
C ARG A 176 -11.63 -1.01 -17.16
N ALA A 177 -10.44 -1.15 -17.72
CA ALA A 177 -10.20 -0.86 -19.13
C ALA A 177 -10.96 -1.83 -20.06
N GLU A 178 -11.09 -3.11 -19.68
CA GLU A 178 -11.89 -4.10 -20.40
C GLU A 178 -13.40 -3.77 -20.37
N ARG A 179 -13.94 -3.31 -19.23
CA ARG A 179 -15.37 -2.92 -19.10
C ARG A 179 -15.75 -1.61 -19.79
N ALA A 180 -14.79 -0.76 -20.10
CA ALA A 180 -15.02 0.52 -20.77
C ALA A 180 -14.99 0.41 -22.31
N ARG A 181 -14.67 -0.77 -22.84
CA ARG A 181 -14.73 -1.11 -24.26
C ARG A 181 -16.05 -1.79 -24.57
#